data_AF-A0A1I0VI09-F1
#
_entry.id   AF-A0A1I0VI09-F1
#
_cell.length_a   1.000
_cell.length_b   1.000
_cell.length_c   1.000
_cell.angle_alpha   90.00
_cell.angle_beta   90.00
_cell.angle_gamma   90.00
#
_symmetry.space_group_name_H-M   'P 1'
#
loop_
_entity.id
_entity.type
_entity.pdbx_description
1 polymer ?
#
loop_
_entity_poly.entity_id
_entity_poly.type
_entity_poly.pdbx_seq_one_letter_code
_entity_poly.pdbx_strand_id
1 'polypeptide(L)'
;MTESNGSIVLSTLELDMLWEVERLPDRHPALDVPSPGVTRHERADLVERAWESLARRGLARGRKASGALIDMLNLFAHPKVSVDVWVWTDREIRGLAVSIGSQALLGVVDGDEVWLIPARDSALPEAAVSVAGELSPGIGQSVSVPYDVLRDADAEAHGDVKALVLALEDRKVPLWQAQELAGMLVGTVARGQLGAQKSTRDGQRRAGRVVAFHDTDAGRYLFQVERNADGQEWATIAPADNALLAQRVWELLDEV
;
A
#
# COMPACT_ATOMS: atom_id res chain seq x y z
N MET A 1 25.99 -14.46 8.40
CA MET A 1 25.55 -15.47 7.43
C MET A 1 24.03 -15.42 7.46
N THR A 2 23.48 -14.58 6.59
CA THR A 2 22.05 -14.38 6.37
C THR A 2 21.96 -14.39 4.85
N GLU A 3 21.72 -15.56 4.26
CA GLU A 3 21.24 -15.62 2.89
C GLU A 3 19.83 -15.03 2.92
N SER A 4 19.72 -13.70 2.80
CA SER A 4 18.45 -13.09 2.41
C SER A 4 18.28 -13.36 0.92
N ASN A 5 17.03 -13.56 0.52
CA ASN A 5 16.57 -13.96 -0.81
C ASN A 5 16.77 -12.84 -1.87
N GLY A 6 17.89 -12.12 -1.84
CA GLY A 6 18.16 -10.89 -2.59
C GLY A 6 17.61 -9.62 -1.94
N SER A 7 16.93 -9.69 -0.79
CA SER A 7 16.37 -8.50 -0.13
C SER A 7 17.43 -7.65 0.56
N ILE A 8 17.26 -6.32 0.47
CA ILE A 8 18.11 -5.30 1.10
C ILE A 8 17.25 -4.43 2.01
N VAL A 9 17.76 -4.06 3.18
CA VAL A 9 17.14 -3.07 4.06
C VAL A 9 18.01 -1.82 4.04
N LEU A 10 17.41 -0.65 3.91
CA LEU A 10 18.07 0.65 4.03
C LEU A 10 17.44 1.40 5.20
N SER A 11 18.19 2.33 5.80
CA SER A 11 17.54 3.40 6.56
C SER A 11 16.89 4.41 5.61
N THR A 12 15.91 5.16 6.09
CA THR A 12 15.32 6.30 5.36
C THR A 12 16.39 7.29 4.89
N LEU A 13 17.39 7.58 5.73
CA LEU A 13 18.51 8.46 5.37
C LEU A 13 19.34 7.89 4.19
N GLU A 14 19.59 6.58 4.18
CA GLU A 14 20.34 5.95 3.08
C GLU A 14 19.54 5.97 1.79
N LEU A 15 18.23 5.71 1.81
CA LEU A 15 17.38 5.83 0.62
C LEU A 15 17.41 7.27 0.09
N ASP A 16 17.16 8.26 0.95
CA ASP A 16 17.14 9.68 0.58
C ASP A 16 18.46 10.13 -0.03
N MET A 17 19.58 9.80 0.61
CA MET A 17 20.93 10.12 0.12
C MET A 17 21.22 9.44 -1.22
N LEU A 18 20.93 8.15 -1.36
CA LEU A 18 21.19 7.42 -2.61
C LEU A 18 20.34 7.98 -3.75
N TRP A 19 19.08 8.32 -3.48
CA TRP A 19 18.19 8.91 -4.48
C TRP A 19 18.73 10.24 -5.03
N GLU A 20 19.26 11.09 -4.15
CA GLU A 20 19.89 12.36 -4.51
C GLU A 20 21.21 12.15 -5.28
N VAL A 21 22.11 11.31 -4.78
CA VAL A 21 23.43 11.08 -5.39
C VAL A 21 23.33 10.46 -6.78
N GLU A 22 22.41 9.51 -6.95
CA GLU A 22 22.17 8.84 -8.23
C GLU A 22 21.28 9.67 -9.17
N ARG A 23 20.80 10.83 -8.71
CA ARG A 23 20.01 11.80 -9.48
C ARG A 23 18.77 11.15 -10.10
N LEU A 24 18.13 10.29 -9.33
CA LEU A 24 16.90 9.61 -9.71
C LEU A 24 15.74 10.63 -9.81
N PRO A 25 14.70 10.36 -10.62
CA PRO A 25 13.55 11.24 -10.77
C PRO A 25 12.74 11.36 -9.48
N ASP A 26 11.69 12.19 -9.45
CA ASP A 26 10.85 12.35 -8.27
C ASP A 26 10.36 11.01 -7.73
N ARG A 27 10.44 10.84 -6.40
CA ARG A 27 10.01 9.63 -5.72
C ARG A 27 8.50 9.51 -5.76
N HIS A 28 8.02 8.28 -5.95
CA HIS A 28 6.61 7.98 -5.72
C HIS A 28 6.26 8.27 -4.23
N PRO A 29 5.08 8.85 -3.91
CA PRO A 29 4.71 9.20 -2.53
C PRO A 29 4.79 8.05 -1.52
N ALA A 30 4.52 6.81 -1.97
CA ALA A 30 4.64 5.61 -1.13
C ALA A 30 6.10 5.26 -0.73
N LEU A 31 7.10 5.80 -1.43
CA LEU A 31 8.53 5.69 -1.07
C LEU A 31 9.12 7.01 -0.58
N ASP A 32 8.27 8.01 -0.33
CA ASP A 32 8.75 9.28 0.18
C ASP A 32 9.23 9.12 1.63
N VAL A 33 10.36 9.75 1.94
CA VAL A 33 11.02 9.65 3.24
C VAL A 33 11.65 11.00 3.58
N PRO A 34 11.77 11.33 4.88
CA PRO A 34 12.34 12.61 5.29
C PRO A 34 13.74 12.84 4.71
N SER A 35 14.03 14.09 4.34
CA SER A 35 15.35 14.54 3.90
C SER A 35 15.98 15.44 4.98
N PRO A 36 16.68 14.88 5.98
CA PRO A 36 17.28 15.65 7.06
C PRO A 36 18.56 16.37 6.63
N GLY A 37 18.92 17.41 7.40
CA GLY A 37 20.11 18.24 7.17
C GLY A 37 19.77 19.56 6.48
N VAL A 38 19.23 20.51 7.26
CA VAL A 38 18.78 21.82 6.77
C VAL A 38 19.96 22.62 6.21
N THR A 39 21.14 22.49 6.83
CA THR A 39 22.37 23.14 6.36
C THR A 39 23.23 22.19 5.53
N ARG A 40 24.06 22.76 4.64
CA ARG A 40 25.04 22.00 3.84
C ARG A 40 26.00 21.18 4.71
N HIS A 41 26.36 21.68 5.90
CA HIS A 41 27.31 21.02 6.79
C HIS A 41 26.68 19.81 7.48
N GLU A 42 25.50 20.00 8.10
CA GLU A 42 24.75 18.89 8.71
C GLU A 42 24.41 17.81 7.69
N ARG A 43 24.06 18.21 6.46
CA ARG A 43 23.80 17.28 5.35
C ARG A 43 25.05 16.47 4.99
N ALA A 44 26.23 17.11 4.92
CA ALA A 44 27.47 16.40 4.64
C ALA A 44 27.77 15.32 5.69
N ASP A 45 27.60 15.62 6.98
CA ASP A 45 27.83 14.66 8.06
C ASP A 45 26.82 13.50 8.03
N LEU A 46 25.57 13.76 7.66
CA LEU A 46 24.56 12.71 7.45
C LEU A 46 24.92 11.80 6.28
N VAL A 47 25.36 12.38 5.17
CA VAL A 47 25.76 11.63 3.96
C VAL A 47 26.98 10.75 4.22
N GLU A 48 28.00 11.23 4.93
CA GLU A 48 29.17 10.40 5.29
C GLU A 48 28.76 9.22 6.17
N ARG A 49 27.91 9.45 7.18
CA ARG A 49 27.39 8.37 8.03
C ARG A 49 26.59 7.33 7.23
N ALA A 50 25.80 7.76 6.25
CA ALA A 50 25.07 6.86 5.36
C ALA A 50 26.03 6.01 4.52
N TRP A 51 27.08 6.59 3.94
CA TRP A 51 28.09 5.84 3.18
C TRP A 51 28.85 4.83 4.05
N GLU A 52 29.25 5.21 5.26
CA GLU A 52 29.90 4.30 6.21
C GLU A 52 28.98 3.14 6.62
N SER A 53 27.69 3.42 6.82
CA SER A 53 26.68 2.41 7.13
C SER A 53 26.46 1.42 5.98
N LEU A 54 26.35 1.91 4.74
CA LEU A 54 26.27 1.06 3.55
C LEU A 54 27.54 0.23 3.35
N ALA A 55 28.72 0.84 3.52
CA ALA A 55 30.00 0.17 3.35
C ALA A 55 30.21 -0.96 4.36
N ARG A 56 29.84 -0.75 5.63
CA ARG A 56 29.88 -1.80 6.67
C ARG A 56 29.02 -3.02 6.32
N ARG A 57 27.96 -2.84 5.53
CA ARG A 57 27.06 -3.89 5.07
C ARG A 57 27.40 -4.43 3.68
N GLY A 58 28.51 -3.98 3.08
CA GLY A 58 28.93 -4.39 1.74
C GLY A 58 28.05 -3.84 0.61
N LEU A 59 27.17 -2.88 0.91
CA LEU A 59 26.27 -2.23 -0.05
C LEU A 59 26.94 -1.03 -0.76
N ALA A 60 28.13 -0.63 -0.32
CA ALA A 60 28.92 0.41 -0.95
C ALA A 60 30.42 0.15 -0.82
N ARG A 61 31.22 0.79 -1.68
CA ARG A 61 32.68 0.88 -1.57
C ARG A 61 33.11 2.33 -1.73
N GLY A 62 33.47 2.98 -0.62
CA GLY A 62 33.65 4.42 -0.59
C GLY A 62 32.30 5.11 -0.85
N ARG A 63 32.29 6.12 -1.73
CA ARG A 63 31.06 6.85 -2.14
C ARG A 63 30.40 6.27 -3.39
N LYS A 64 30.38 4.94 -3.51
CA LYS A 64 29.77 4.24 -4.64
C LYS A 64 28.98 3.05 -4.13
N ALA A 65 27.67 3.05 -4.38
CA ALA A 65 26.81 1.93 -4.04
C ALA A 65 27.10 0.71 -4.92
N SER A 66 26.70 -0.46 -4.45
CA SER A 66 26.83 -1.71 -5.20
C SER A 66 25.92 -1.69 -6.44
N GLY A 67 26.33 -2.36 -7.51
CA GLY A 67 25.54 -2.43 -8.74
C GLY A 67 24.13 -2.98 -8.49
N ALA A 68 24.01 -4.04 -7.69
CA ALA A 68 22.72 -4.64 -7.34
C ALA A 68 21.76 -3.66 -6.64
N LEU A 69 22.28 -2.80 -5.75
CA LEU A 69 21.46 -1.78 -5.08
C LEU A 69 21.02 -0.69 -6.06
N ILE A 70 21.92 -0.24 -6.94
CA ILE A 70 21.59 0.73 -7.99
C ILE A 70 20.55 0.16 -8.96
N ASP A 71 20.69 -1.10 -9.36
CA ASP A 71 19.75 -1.77 -10.24
C ASP A 71 18.35 -1.83 -9.60
N MET A 72 18.26 -2.12 -8.29
CA MET A 72 17.00 -2.10 -7.55
C MET A 72 16.37 -0.70 -7.51
N LEU A 73 17.13 0.34 -7.18
CA LEU A 73 16.61 1.71 -7.13
C LEU A 73 16.10 2.19 -8.50
N ASN A 74 16.77 1.79 -9.58
CA ASN A 74 16.36 2.12 -10.95
C ASN A 74 15.01 1.48 -11.34
N LEU A 75 14.62 0.35 -10.75
CA LEU A 75 13.29 -0.25 -10.99
C LEU A 75 12.16 0.67 -10.52
N PHE A 76 12.36 1.39 -9.41
CA PHE A 76 11.38 2.36 -8.90
C PHE A 76 11.37 3.68 -9.67
N ALA A 77 12.49 4.05 -10.29
CA ALA A 77 12.62 5.30 -11.03
C ALA A 77 11.77 5.32 -12.31
N HIS A 78 11.65 4.19 -13.00
CA HIS A 78 10.96 4.11 -14.30
C HIS A 78 10.07 2.86 -14.43
N PRO A 79 9.08 2.68 -13.54
CA PRO A 79 8.20 1.53 -13.58
C PRO A 79 7.30 1.59 -14.83
N LYS A 80 7.11 0.44 -15.49
CA LYS A 80 6.02 0.29 -16.47
C LYS A 80 4.68 0.14 -15.78
N VAL A 81 4.68 -0.53 -14.63
CA VAL A 81 3.51 -0.77 -13.79
C VAL A 81 3.93 -0.59 -12.33
N SER A 82 3.07 0.03 -11.53
CA SER A 82 3.25 0.13 -10.09
C SER A 82 1.95 -0.07 -9.32
N VAL A 83 2.06 -0.66 -8.13
CA VAL A 83 0.98 -0.79 -7.16
C VAL A 83 1.44 -0.17 -5.85
N ASP A 84 0.84 0.94 -5.45
CA ASP A 84 1.08 1.56 -4.15
C ASP A 84 0.16 0.97 -3.09
N VAL A 85 0.68 0.84 -1.87
CA VAL A 85 -0.01 0.22 -0.74
C VAL A 85 0.14 1.12 0.46
N TRP A 86 -0.97 1.34 1.16
CA TRP A 86 -1.02 2.12 2.38
C TRP A 86 -1.73 1.29 3.44
N VAL A 87 -1.11 1.14 4.60
CA VAL A 87 -1.68 0.42 5.74
C VAL A 87 -1.58 1.30 6.97
N TRP A 88 -2.73 1.52 7.61
CA TRP A 88 -2.86 2.28 8.85
C TRP A 88 -3.27 1.35 9.98
N THR A 89 -2.37 1.18 10.94
CA THR A 89 -2.53 0.38 12.16
C THR A 89 -2.26 1.29 13.38
N ASP A 90 -1.56 0.77 14.40
CA ASP A 90 -0.83 1.56 15.40
C ASP A 90 0.25 2.48 14.79
N ARG A 91 0.66 2.24 13.55
CA ARG A 91 1.55 3.08 12.74
C ARG A 91 1.17 3.04 11.26
N GLU A 92 1.80 3.88 10.47
CA GLU A 92 1.63 3.89 9.01
C GLU A 92 2.73 3.07 8.33
N ILE A 93 2.34 2.11 7.48
CA ILE A 93 3.23 1.33 6.63
C ILE A 93 2.86 1.62 5.18
N ARG A 94 3.87 1.92 4.36
CA ARG A 94 3.69 2.23 2.94
C ARG A 94 4.47 1.25 2.08
N GLY A 95 3.92 0.91 0.93
CA GLY A 95 4.53 -0.02 -0.01
C GLY A 95 4.43 0.47 -1.44
N LEU A 96 5.41 0.11 -2.26
CA LEU A 96 5.36 0.28 -3.70
C LEU A 96 5.91 -0.97 -4.38
N ALA A 97 5.02 -1.75 -4.99
CA ALA A 97 5.42 -2.82 -5.89
C ALA A 97 5.58 -2.24 -7.29
N VAL A 98 6.71 -2.48 -7.96
CA VAL A 98 6.97 -2.02 -9.33
C VAL A 98 7.36 -3.16 -10.24
N SER A 99 7.03 -3.03 -11.52
CA SER A 99 7.56 -3.88 -12.58
C SER A 99 7.93 -3.09 -13.83
N ILE A 100 8.99 -3.56 -14.50
CA ILE A 100 9.38 -3.13 -15.85
C ILE A 100 9.11 -4.22 -16.93
N GLY A 101 8.39 -5.29 -16.56
CA GLY A 101 7.99 -6.42 -17.41
C GLY A 101 8.99 -7.59 -17.45
N SER A 102 10.22 -7.39 -17.00
CA SER A 102 11.23 -8.46 -16.86
C SER A 102 11.71 -8.65 -15.42
N GLN A 103 11.59 -7.60 -14.62
CA GLN A 103 12.01 -7.53 -13.22
C GLN A 103 10.96 -6.79 -12.43
N ALA A 104 10.76 -7.22 -11.19
CA ALA A 104 9.84 -6.61 -10.24
C ALA A 104 10.49 -6.49 -8.86
N LEU A 105 10.05 -5.48 -8.11
CA LEU A 105 10.59 -5.16 -6.79
C LEU A 105 9.47 -4.58 -5.92
N LEU A 106 9.45 -4.94 -4.64
CA LEU A 106 8.62 -4.33 -3.62
C LEU A 106 9.49 -3.47 -2.72
N GLY A 107 9.15 -2.19 -2.61
CA GLY A 107 9.67 -1.28 -1.60
C GLY A 107 8.68 -1.17 -0.45
N VAL A 108 9.12 -1.29 0.81
CA VAL A 108 8.26 -1.07 1.99
C VAL A 108 8.93 -0.08 2.92
N VAL A 109 8.22 1.00 3.27
CA VAL A 109 8.64 1.98 4.26
C VAL A 109 7.87 1.72 5.56
N ASP A 110 8.59 1.36 6.61
CA ASP A 110 8.06 1.15 7.96
C ASP A 110 9.01 1.81 8.97
N GLY A 111 8.54 2.86 9.65
CA GLY A 111 9.37 3.64 10.57
C GLY A 111 10.58 4.29 9.89
N ASP A 112 11.78 3.96 10.36
CA ASP A 112 13.06 4.45 9.84
C ASP A 112 13.73 3.48 8.84
N GLU A 113 13.05 2.39 8.48
CA GLU A 113 13.53 1.37 7.55
C GLU A 113 12.80 1.42 6.20
N VAL A 114 13.56 1.07 5.15
CA VAL A 114 13.09 0.88 3.79
C VAL A 114 13.57 -0.49 3.31
N TRP A 115 12.62 -1.39 3.10
CA TRP A 115 12.87 -2.74 2.63
C TRP A 115 12.76 -2.81 1.12
N LEU A 116 13.78 -3.34 0.45
CA LEU A 116 13.81 -3.63 -0.98
C LEU A 116 13.76 -5.15 -1.16
N ILE A 117 12.64 -5.65 -1.67
CA ILE A 117 12.31 -7.08 -1.68
C ILE A 117 12.07 -7.51 -3.13
N PRO A 118 12.93 -8.38 -3.70
CA PRO A 118 12.72 -8.91 -5.05
C PRO A 118 11.33 -9.54 -5.20
N ALA A 119 10.65 -9.19 -6.29
CA ALA A 119 9.34 -9.73 -6.62
C ALA A 119 9.37 -10.36 -8.02
N ARG A 120 8.27 -11.02 -8.40
CA ARG A 120 8.06 -11.53 -9.77
C ARG A 120 7.03 -10.65 -10.46
N ASP A 121 7.28 -10.34 -11.72
CA ASP A 121 6.33 -9.58 -12.56
C ASP A 121 4.93 -10.20 -12.56
N SER A 122 4.86 -11.53 -12.70
CA SER A 122 3.62 -12.29 -12.69
C SER A 122 2.92 -12.40 -11.33
N ALA A 123 3.53 -11.90 -10.26
CA ALA A 123 3.01 -11.94 -8.90
C ALA A 123 3.09 -10.55 -8.22
N LEU A 124 3.05 -9.50 -9.03
CA LEU A 124 3.18 -8.12 -8.56
C LEU A 124 2.05 -7.73 -7.59
N PRO A 125 0.77 -8.06 -7.87
CA PRO A 125 -0.32 -7.82 -6.92
C PRO A 125 -0.16 -8.53 -5.59
N GLU A 126 0.29 -9.79 -5.61
CA GLU A 126 0.55 -10.58 -4.40
C GLU A 126 1.68 -9.97 -3.57
N ALA A 127 2.74 -9.49 -4.24
CA ALA A 127 3.82 -8.77 -3.57
C ALA A 127 3.29 -7.49 -2.89
N ALA A 128 2.46 -6.71 -3.58
CA ALA A 128 1.84 -5.52 -2.99
C ALA A 128 0.95 -5.87 -1.78
N VAL A 129 0.06 -6.85 -1.92
CA VAL A 129 -0.85 -7.28 -0.84
C VAL A 129 -0.10 -7.82 0.38
N SER A 130 1.09 -8.41 0.20
CA SER A 130 1.89 -8.92 1.32
C SER A 130 2.27 -7.86 2.36
N VAL A 131 2.26 -6.56 1.99
CA VAL A 131 2.49 -5.44 2.93
C VAL A 131 1.39 -5.38 4.01
N ALA A 132 0.18 -5.82 3.69
CA ALA A 132 -0.92 -5.90 4.64
C ALA A 132 -0.75 -7.06 5.64
N GLY A 133 0.24 -7.94 5.46
CA GLY A 133 0.39 -9.15 6.26
C GLY A 133 -0.60 -10.26 5.87
N GLU A 134 -0.44 -11.42 6.50
CA GLU A 134 -1.25 -12.61 6.26
C GLU A 134 -2.42 -12.67 7.25
N LEU A 135 -3.64 -12.67 6.72
CA LEU A 135 -4.86 -12.82 7.51
C LEU A 135 -5.90 -13.64 6.72
N SER A 136 -6.65 -14.48 7.44
CA SER A 136 -7.77 -15.21 6.85
C SER A 136 -8.95 -14.26 6.57
N PRO A 137 -9.88 -14.63 5.67
CA PRO A 137 -11.12 -13.89 5.51
C PRO A 137 -11.86 -13.79 6.84
N GLY A 138 -12.47 -12.64 7.08
CA GLY A 138 -13.35 -12.43 8.22
C GLY A 138 -14.59 -13.33 8.21
N ILE A 139 -15.39 -13.25 9.27
CA ILE A 139 -16.68 -13.94 9.34
C ILE A 139 -17.76 -13.01 8.76
N GLY A 140 -18.69 -13.60 8.01
CA GLY A 140 -19.89 -12.94 7.54
C GLY A 140 -20.20 -13.25 6.08
N GLN A 141 -21.13 -12.51 5.52
CA GLN A 141 -21.49 -12.56 4.10
C GLN A 141 -21.36 -11.19 3.44
N SER A 142 -21.14 -11.18 2.13
CA SER A 142 -21.04 -9.93 1.36
C SER A 142 -22.32 -9.10 1.50
N VAL A 143 -22.17 -7.82 1.83
CA VAL A 143 -23.27 -6.84 1.89
C VAL A 143 -22.93 -5.65 1.00
N SER A 144 -23.88 -5.29 0.14
CA SER A 144 -23.80 -4.09 -0.70
C SER A 144 -24.93 -3.13 -0.37
N VAL A 145 -24.60 -1.87 -0.12
CA VAL A 145 -25.55 -0.77 0.17
C VAL A 145 -25.19 0.47 -0.65
N PRO A 146 -26.13 1.39 -0.91
CA PRO A 146 -25.79 2.68 -1.51
C PRO A 146 -24.72 3.40 -0.68
N TYR A 147 -23.68 3.89 -1.34
CA TYR A 147 -22.50 4.40 -0.63
C TYR A 147 -22.79 5.68 0.16
N ASP A 148 -23.65 6.55 -0.39
CA ASP A 148 -24.14 7.74 0.29
C ASP A 148 -24.92 7.41 1.57
N VAL A 149 -25.77 6.39 1.52
CA VAL A 149 -26.51 5.86 2.68
C VAL A 149 -25.54 5.38 3.78
N LEU A 150 -24.52 4.60 3.40
CA LEU A 150 -23.52 4.12 4.36
C LEU A 150 -22.72 5.28 4.98
N ARG A 151 -22.25 6.21 4.15
CA ARG A 151 -21.47 7.37 4.59
C ARG A 151 -22.26 8.25 5.56
N ASP A 152 -23.52 8.53 5.26
CA ASP A 152 -24.38 9.35 6.12
C ASP A 152 -24.75 8.63 7.42
N ALA A 153 -24.93 7.30 7.39
CA ALA A 153 -25.17 6.50 8.59
C ALA A 153 -23.93 6.43 9.49
N ASP A 154 -22.74 6.25 8.92
CA ASP A 154 -21.47 6.24 9.65
C ASP A 154 -21.17 7.59 10.30
N ALA A 155 -21.42 8.69 9.59
CA ALA A 155 -21.28 10.05 10.12
C ALA A 155 -22.22 10.31 11.32
N GLU A 156 -23.44 9.76 11.30
CA GLU A 156 -24.37 9.84 12.43
C GLU A 156 -23.95 8.93 13.60
N ALA A 157 -23.41 7.75 13.29
CA ALA A 157 -23.01 6.76 14.28
C ALA A 157 -21.76 7.14 15.08
N HIS A 158 -20.89 8.01 14.54
CA HIS A 158 -19.64 8.43 15.17
C HIS A 158 -18.76 7.24 15.62
N GLY A 159 -18.75 6.16 14.82
CA GLY A 159 -18.01 4.93 15.12
C GLY A 159 -18.66 3.99 16.14
N ASP A 160 -19.86 4.30 16.65
CA ASP A 160 -20.63 3.36 17.47
C ASP A 160 -21.40 2.36 16.60
N VAL A 161 -21.13 1.08 16.82
CA VAL A 161 -21.69 -0.02 16.03
C VAL A 161 -23.22 -0.11 16.16
N LYS A 162 -23.76 0.11 17.37
CA LYS A 162 -25.22 0.01 17.58
C LYS A 162 -25.93 1.19 16.93
N ALA A 163 -25.35 2.38 17.04
CA ALA A 163 -25.83 3.56 16.36
C ALA A 163 -25.77 3.39 14.83
N LEU A 164 -24.73 2.74 14.29
CA LEU A 164 -24.63 2.45 12.86
C LEU A 164 -25.77 1.56 12.38
N VAL A 165 -26.08 0.49 13.11
CA VAL A 165 -27.22 -0.40 12.78
C VAL A 165 -28.53 0.39 12.72
N LEU A 166 -28.80 1.22 13.73
CA LEU A 166 -30.02 2.04 13.80
C LEU A 166 -30.07 3.06 12.66
N ALA A 167 -28.96 3.77 12.40
CA ALA A 167 -28.87 4.79 11.35
C ALA A 167 -29.07 4.20 9.94
N LEU A 168 -28.58 2.98 9.69
CA LEU A 168 -28.81 2.25 8.44
C LEU A 168 -30.27 1.79 8.31
N GLU A 169 -30.87 1.27 9.39
CA GLU A 169 -32.28 0.85 9.40
C GLU A 169 -33.23 2.03 9.14
N ASP A 170 -32.98 3.19 9.77
CA ASP A 170 -33.75 4.42 9.55
C ASP A 170 -33.71 4.85 8.07
N ARG A 171 -32.57 4.60 7.41
CA ARG A 171 -32.35 4.81 5.96
C ARG A 171 -32.82 3.65 5.08
N LYS A 172 -33.65 2.75 5.62
CA LYS A 172 -34.31 1.64 4.91
C LYS A 172 -33.39 0.53 4.43
N VAL A 173 -32.17 0.43 4.98
CA VAL A 173 -31.38 -0.79 4.84
C VAL A 173 -32.06 -1.90 5.68
N PRO A 174 -32.32 -3.09 5.11
CA PRO A 174 -32.88 -4.21 5.87
C PRO A 174 -32.06 -4.50 7.12
N LEU A 175 -32.73 -4.72 8.27
CA LEU A 175 -32.07 -4.89 9.57
C LEU A 175 -30.95 -5.95 9.54
N TRP A 176 -31.17 -7.07 8.87
CA TRP A 176 -30.15 -8.12 8.76
C TRP A 176 -28.89 -7.65 8.00
N GLN A 177 -29.05 -6.82 6.95
CA GLN A 177 -27.91 -6.23 6.22
C GLN A 177 -27.19 -5.21 7.07
N ALA A 178 -27.94 -4.37 7.81
CA ALA A 178 -27.36 -3.38 8.72
C ALA A 178 -26.53 -4.06 9.82
N GLN A 179 -27.08 -5.14 10.41
CA GLN A 179 -26.38 -5.94 11.44
C GLN A 179 -25.14 -6.64 10.89
N GLU A 180 -25.24 -7.27 9.72
CA GLU A 180 -24.13 -7.97 9.08
C GLU A 180 -23.00 -6.98 8.71
N LEU A 181 -23.34 -5.86 8.07
CA LEU A 181 -22.39 -4.82 7.70
C LEU A 181 -21.69 -4.23 8.93
N ALA A 182 -22.46 -3.85 9.95
CA ALA A 182 -21.88 -3.31 11.18
C ALA A 182 -21.01 -4.35 11.89
N GLY A 183 -21.41 -5.62 11.89
CA GLY A 183 -20.64 -6.75 12.40
C GLY A 183 -19.26 -6.87 11.76
N MET A 184 -19.18 -6.72 10.44
CA MET A 184 -17.91 -6.78 9.70
C MET A 184 -17.00 -5.56 9.93
N LEU A 185 -17.51 -4.46 10.50
CA LEU A 185 -16.73 -3.25 10.82
C LEU A 185 -16.26 -3.20 12.29
N VAL A 186 -16.90 -3.97 13.17
CA VAL A 186 -16.59 -4.01 14.61
C VAL A 186 -15.14 -4.39 14.82
N GLY A 187 -14.46 -3.69 15.73
CA GLY A 187 -13.12 -4.08 16.16
C GLY A 187 -12.06 -3.91 15.08
N THR A 188 -12.27 -3.00 14.12
CA THR A 188 -11.27 -2.68 13.09
C THR A 188 -9.94 -2.26 13.76
N VAL A 189 -8.88 -3.05 13.53
CA VAL A 189 -7.52 -2.82 14.06
C VAL A 189 -6.56 -2.27 13.02
N ALA A 190 -6.85 -2.50 11.74
CA ALA A 190 -6.07 -2.00 10.62
C ALA A 190 -6.96 -1.66 9.45
N ARG A 191 -6.53 -0.71 8.62
CA ARG A 191 -7.15 -0.37 7.34
C ARG A 191 -6.07 -0.23 6.30
N GLY A 192 -6.38 -0.48 5.05
CA GLY A 192 -5.44 -0.19 3.98
C GLY A 192 -6.07 -0.01 2.62
N GLN A 193 -5.26 0.50 1.71
CA GLN A 193 -5.64 0.79 0.34
C GLN A 193 -4.52 0.40 -0.62
N LEU A 194 -4.91 -0.15 -1.76
CA LEU A 194 -4.03 -0.45 -2.87
C LEU A 194 -4.48 0.33 -4.11
N GLY A 195 -3.56 1.06 -4.72
CA GLY A 195 -3.77 1.75 -5.98
C GLY A 195 -2.88 1.19 -7.07
N ALA A 196 -3.30 1.28 -8.32
CA ALA A 196 -2.54 0.80 -9.46
C ALA A 196 -2.28 1.92 -10.47
N GLN A 197 -1.08 1.89 -11.06
CA GLN A 197 -0.63 2.84 -12.06
C GLN A 197 0.14 2.13 -13.17
N LYS A 198 0.11 2.71 -14.37
CA LYS A 198 0.83 2.22 -15.54
C LYS A 198 1.40 3.36 -16.34
N SER A 199 2.62 3.18 -16.83
CA SER A 199 3.27 4.11 -17.73
C SER A 199 2.60 4.06 -19.10
N THR A 200 2.16 5.21 -19.57
CA THR A 200 1.60 5.43 -20.91
C THR A 200 2.48 6.40 -21.68
N ARG A 201 2.13 6.70 -22.94
CA ARG A 201 2.86 7.70 -23.75
C ARG A 201 2.72 9.12 -23.18
N ASP A 202 1.62 9.40 -22.48
CA ASP A 202 1.28 10.73 -21.95
C ASP A 202 1.69 10.89 -20.47
N GLY A 203 2.41 9.91 -19.91
CA GLY A 203 2.84 9.87 -18.51
C GLY A 203 2.25 8.68 -17.75
N GLN A 204 2.20 8.78 -16.42
CA GLN A 204 1.62 7.73 -15.57
C GLN A 204 0.10 7.86 -15.52
N ARG A 205 -0.61 6.76 -15.81
CA ARG A 205 -2.07 6.67 -15.68
C ARG A 205 -2.40 5.87 -14.44
N ARG A 206 -3.18 6.46 -13.53
CA ARG A 206 -3.71 5.80 -12.33
C ARG A 206 -5.11 5.27 -12.58
N ALA A 207 -5.45 4.13 -11.97
CA ALA A 207 -6.81 3.63 -11.97
C ALA A 207 -7.76 4.60 -11.25
N GLY A 208 -9.04 4.61 -11.65
CA GLY A 208 -10.04 5.55 -11.13
C GLY A 208 -10.53 5.26 -9.71
N ARG A 209 -10.10 4.13 -9.13
CA ARG A 209 -10.48 3.64 -7.80
C ARG A 209 -9.29 2.99 -7.10
N VAL A 210 -9.51 2.57 -5.86
CA VAL A 210 -8.56 1.76 -5.07
C VAL A 210 -9.22 0.45 -4.64
N VAL A 211 -8.41 -0.53 -4.28
CA VAL A 211 -8.85 -1.70 -3.51
C VAL A 211 -8.63 -1.36 -2.04
N ALA A 212 -9.70 -1.18 -1.27
CA ALA A 212 -9.59 -0.92 0.17
C ALA A 212 -9.88 -2.19 0.96
N PHE A 213 -9.24 -2.32 2.12
CA PHE A 213 -9.50 -3.40 3.05
C PHE A 213 -9.43 -2.90 4.48
N HIS A 214 -9.99 -3.68 5.39
CA HIS A 214 -9.78 -3.51 6.82
C HIS A 214 -9.70 -4.87 7.50
N ASP A 215 -8.98 -4.88 8.61
CA ASP A 215 -8.78 -6.08 9.41
C ASP A 215 -9.45 -5.89 10.77
N THR A 216 -10.09 -6.94 11.26
CA THR A 216 -10.62 -7.05 12.61
C THR A 216 -9.99 -8.26 13.31
N ASP A 217 -10.35 -8.50 14.56
CA ASP A 217 -10.02 -9.74 15.26
C ASP A 217 -10.64 -11.00 14.64
N ALA A 218 -11.71 -10.83 13.85
CA ALA A 218 -12.38 -11.91 13.14
C ALA A 218 -11.74 -12.25 11.78
N GLY A 219 -10.92 -11.35 11.22
CA GLY A 219 -10.22 -11.54 9.95
C GLY A 219 -10.27 -10.31 9.04
N ARG A 220 -9.91 -10.50 7.77
CA ARG A 220 -9.81 -9.44 6.76
C ARG A 220 -11.09 -9.30 5.95
N TYR A 221 -11.41 -8.05 5.60
CA TYR A 221 -12.55 -7.68 4.79
C TYR A 221 -12.13 -6.75 3.66
N LEU A 222 -12.65 -6.98 2.47
CA LEU A 222 -12.62 -6.07 1.34
C LEU A 222 -13.66 -4.96 1.55
N PHE A 223 -13.30 -3.72 1.25
CA PHE A 223 -14.22 -2.60 1.11
C PHE A 223 -14.09 -2.03 -0.31
N GLN A 224 -15.16 -2.05 -1.07
CA GLN A 224 -15.15 -1.60 -2.46
C GLN A 224 -16.29 -0.66 -2.75
N VAL A 225 -16.00 0.47 -3.40
CA VAL A 225 -17.01 1.37 -3.95
C VAL A 225 -16.98 1.24 -5.46
N GLU A 226 -18.11 0.83 -6.02
CA GLU A 226 -18.31 0.73 -7.46
C GLU A 226 -19.49 1.59 -7.91
N ARG A 227 -19.39 2.12 -9.13
CA ARG A 227 -20.45 2.89 -9.76
C ARG A 227 -21.23 1.98 -10.71
N ASN A 228 -22.55 1.91 -10.54
CA ASN A 228 -23.40 1.15 -11.45
C ASN A 228 -23.69 1.92 -12.76
N ALA A 229 -24.42 1.29 -13.70
CA ALA A 229 -24.77 1.90 -14.99
C ALA A 229 -25.59 3.19 -14.88
N ASP A 230 -26.36 3.34 -13.80
CA ASP A 230 -27.18 4.52 -13.52
C ASP A 230 -26.39 5.65 -12.84
N GLY A 231 -25.09 5.45 -12.58
CA GLY A 231 -24.21 6.41 -11.94
C GLY A 231 -24.26 6.43 -10.42
N GLN A 232 -25.09 5.59 -9.80
CA GLN A 232 -25.16 5.40 -8.34
C GLN A 232 -23.97 4.60 -7.84
N GLU A 233 -23.36 5.07 -6.75
CA GLU A 233 -22.27 4.38 -6.09
C GLU A 233 -22.80 3.41 -5.02
N TRP A 234 -22.22 2.21 -5.00
CA TRP A 234 -22.52 1.14 -4.08
C TRP A 234 -21.26 0.74 -3.33
N ALA A 235 -21.34 0.72 -2.00
CA ALA A 235 -20.31 0.16 -1.15
C ALA A 235 -20.59 -1.31 -0.87
N THR A 236 -19.60 -2.14 -1.11
CA THR A 236 -19.62 -3.58 -0.81
C THR A 236 -18.57 -3.90 0.24
N ILE A 237 -18.99 -4.58 1.31
CA ILE A 237 -18.09 -5.15 2.32
C ILE A 237 -18.24 -6.66 2.28
N ALA A 238 -17.13 -7.38 2.19
CA ALA A 238 -17.11 -8.84 2.12
C ALA A 238 -15.87 -9.41 2.81
N PRO A 239 -15.94 -10.58 3.45
CA PRO A 239 -14.75 -11.33 3.86
C PRO A 239 -13.78 -11.53 2.69
N ALA A 240 -12.50 -11.27 2.92
CA ALA A 240 -11.47 -11.37 1.89
C ALA A 240 -10.15 -11.90 2.44
N ASP A 241 -9.49 -12.78 1.70
CA ASP A 241 -8.09 -13.12 1.92
C ASP A 241 -7.16 -12.33 1.00
N ASN A 242 -5.86 -12.56 1.15
CA ASN A 242 -4.83 -11.96 0.31
C ASN A 242 -4.99 -12.33 -1.17
N ALA A 243 -5.48 -13.53 -1.48
CA ALA A 243 -5.71 -13.97 -2.85
C ALA A 243 -6.82 -13.15 -3.52
N LEU A 244 -7.94 -12.91 -2.81
CA LEU A 244 -9.01 -12.05 -3.30
C LEU A 244 -8.55 -10.60 -3.46
N LEU A 245 -7.79 -10.05 -2.51
CA LEU A 245 -7.23 -8.70 -2.66
C LEU A 245 -6.31 -8.60 -3.89
N ALA A 246 -5.43 -9.59 -4.09
CA ALA A 246 -4.53 -9.64 -5.24
C ALA A 246 -5.30 -9.72 -6.56
N GLN A 247 -6.39 -10.51 -6.60
CA GLN A 247 -7.29 -10.54 -7.75
C GLN A 247 -7.91 -9.16 -8.03
N ARG A 248 -8.38 -8.44 -7.00
CA ARG A 248 -8.94 -7.09 -7.19
C ARG A 248 -7.91 -6.08 -7.68
N VAL A 249 -6.65 -6.24 -7.29
CA VAL A 249 -5.55 -5.42 -7.79
C VAL A 249 -5.21 -5.77 -9.25
N TRP A 250 -5.29 -7.03 -9.66
CA TRP A 250 -5.21 -7.41 -11.08
C TRP A 250 -6.29 -6.73 -11.91
N GLU A 251 -7.55 -6.76 -11.45
CA GLU A 251 -8.66 -6.05 -12.10
C GLU A 251 -8.37 -4.54 -12.21
N LEU A 252 -7.77 -3.95 -11.18
CA LEU A 252 -7.38 -2.53 -11.18
C LEU A 252 -6.28 -2.20 -12.21
N LEU A 253 -5.34 -3.14 -12.42
CA LEU A 253 -4.29 -3.01 -13.43
C LEU A 253 -4.81 -3.14 -14.87
N ASP A 254 -5.87 -3.90 -15.08
CA ASP A 254 -6.52 -4.04 -16.39
C ASP A 254 -7.30 -2.78 -16.81
N GLU A 255 -7.66 -1.92 -15.85
CA GLU A 255 -8.35 -0.64 -16.10
C GLU A 255 -7.41 0.46 -16.67
N VAL A 256 -6.08 0.28 -16.59
CA VAL A 256 -5.07 1.30 -16.95
C VAL A 256 -4.26 1.03 -18.23
#